data_AF-A0A847UPC3-F1
#
_entry.id   AF-A0A847UPC3-F1
#
_cell.length_a   1.000
_cell.length_b   1.000
_cell.length_c   1.000
_cell.angle_alpha   90.00
_cell.angle_beta   90.00
_cell.angle_gamma   90.00
#
_symmetry.space_group_name_H-M   'P 1'
#
loop_
_entity.id
_entity.type
_entity.pdbx_description
1 polymer ?
#
loop_
_entity_poly.entity_id
_entity_poly.type
_entity_poly.pdbx_seq_one_letter_code
_entity_poly.pdbx_strand_id
1 'polypeptide(L)'
;MSYHKDEIDRLNEELLNYQEVADPAAIDAAEEKRSEAEPDLSEIMRPNAYERHLNTFLAEAADALEAGERDDPLCDCPRPTCPLKRQALPPQVLDAPSLDEGIRLYQRDHVGSAAVLDDARTSFNETCAEVKSVLREAVGLIKQRNLESSDDESDETDADTETARV
;
A
#
# COMPACT_ATOMS: atom_id res chain seq x y z
N MET A 1 3.54 -4.58 10.31
CA MET A 1 2.87 -4.80 9.00
C MET A 1 1.34 -4.71 9.00
N SER A 2 0.62 -5.07 10.07
CA SER A 2 -0.86 -4.91 10.17
C SER A 2 -1.35 -3.51 9.77
N TYR A 3 -0.66 -2.46 10.23
CA TYR A 3 -1.08 -1.07 10.06
C TYR A 3 -1.27 -0.62 8.60
N HIS A 4 -0.40 -1.06 7.67
CA HIS A 4 -0.53 -0.66 6.26
C HIS A 4 -1.76 -1.30 5.62
N LYS A 5 -1.99 -2.58 5.92
CA LYS A 5 -3.16 -3.31 5.44
C LYS A 5 -4.44 -2.72 6.01
N ASP A 6 -4.52 -2.53 7.32
CA ASP A 6 -5.71 -1.97 7.98
C ASP A 6 -6.08 -0.57 7.41
N GLU A 7 -5.08 0.25 7.08
CA GLU A 7 -5.32 1.56 6.46
C GLU A 7 -5.75 1.46 5.00
N ILE A 8 -5.14 0.57 4.21
CA ILE A 8 -5.51 0.30 2.81
C ILE A 8 -6.94 -0.25 2.75
N ASP A 9 -7.27 -1.23 3.59
CA ASP A 9 -8.60 -1.83 3.71
C ASP A 9 -9.64 -0.76 3.99
N ARG A 10 -9.40 0.10 4.99
CA ARG A 10 -10.28 1.21 5.34
C ARG A 10 -10.49 2.18 4.17
N LEU A 11 -9.42 2.58 3.47
CA LEU A 11 -9.53 3.51 2.34
C LEU A 11 -10.30 2.89 1.18
N ASN A 12 -10.08 1.60 0.91
CA ASN A 12 -10.79 0.87 -0.13
C ASN A 12 -12.27 0.69 0.22
N GLU A 13 -12.60 0.36 1.47
CA GLU A 13 -13.99 0.32 1.96
C GLU A 13 -14.67 1.69 1.89
N GLU A 14 -13.96 2.77 2.24
CA GLU A 14 -14.48 4.14 2.13
C GLU A 14 -14.84 4.49 0.67
N LEU A 15 -13.97 4.13 -0.28
CA LEU A 15 -14.21 4.27 -1.72
C LEU A 15 -15.47 3.51 -2.17
N LEU A 16 -15.61 2.25 -1.76
CA LEU A 16 -16.78 1.43 -2.11
C LEU A 16 -18.07 2.01 -1.52
N ASN A 17 -18.04 2.51 -0.29
CA ASN A 17 -19.21 3.15 0.34
C ASN A 17 -19.64 4.42 -0.41
N TYR A 18 -18.71 5.17 -0.98
CA TYR A 18 -19.03 6.36 -1.75
C TYR A 18 -19.68 6.06 -3.10
N GLN A 19 -19.42 4.90 -3.71
CA GLN A 19 -20.04 4.51 -4.98
C GLN A 19 -21.57 4.47 -4.92
N GLU A 20 -22.16 4.27 -3.73
CA GLU A 20 -23.61 4.19 -3.57
C GLU A 20 -24.31 5.56 -3.50
N VAL A 21 -23.57 6.63 -3.17
CA VAL A 21 -24.16 7.93 -2.79
C VAL A 21 -23.58 9.14 -3.52
N ALA A 22 -22.47 8.98 -4.24
CA ALA A 22 -21.76 10.08 -4.87
C ALA A 22 -22.22 10.38 -6.31
N ASP A 23 -21.85 11.56 -6.79
CA ASP A 23 -22.01 11.97 -8.19
C ASP A 23 -21.33 10.96 -9.13
N PRO A 24 -22.00 10.47 -10.20
CA PRO A 24 -21.44 9.47 -11.11
C PRO A 24 -20.11 9.89 -11.75
N ALA A 25 -19.93 11.17 -12.10
CA ALA A 25 -18.67 11.62 -12.69
C ALA A 25 -17.52 11.65 -11.67
N ALA A 26 -17.83 11.86 -10.38
CA ALA A 26 -16.86 11.72 -9.31
C ALA A 26 -16.44 10.26 -9.10
N ILE A 27 -17.40 9.33 -9.22
CA ILE A 27 -17.15 7.89 -9.14
C ILE A 27 -16.26 7.44 -10.30
N ASP A 28 -16.60 7.80 -11.54
CA ASP A 28 -15.81 7.43 -12.72
C ASP A 28 -14.34 7.88 -12.60
N ALA A 29 -14.11 9.12 -12.16
CA ALA A 29 -12.75 9.65 -11.96
C ALA A 29 -12.00 8.93 -10.82
N ALA A 30 -12.71 8.61 -9.74
CA ALA A 30 -12.13 7.87 -8.61
C ALA A 30 -11.84 6.40 -8.97
N GLU A 31 -12.66 5.77 -9.80
CA GLU A 31 -12.43 4.42 -10.32
C GLU A 31 -11.26 4.36 -11.28
N GLU A 32 -11.15 5.32 -12.20
CA GLU A 32 -9.98 5.47 -13.07
C GLU A 32 -8.71 5.55 -12.21
N LYS A 33 -8.74 6.38 -11.15
CA LYS A 33 -7.61 6.52 -10.24
C LYS A 33 -7.32 5.24 -9.44
N ARG A 34 -8.35 4.57 -8.90
CA ARG A 34 -8.22 3.29 -8.18
C ARG A 34 -7.63 2.20 -9.09
N SER A 35 -7.99 2.19 -10.37
CA SER A 35 -7.52 1.18 -11.33
C SER A 35 -6.00 1.19 -11.53
N GLU A 36 -5.35 2.35 -11.32
CA GLU A 36 -3.88 2.47 -11.34
C GLU A 36 -3.21 1.61 -10.25
N ALA A 37 -3.87 1.46 -9.09
CA ALA A 37 -3.36 0.70 -7.95
C ALA A 37 -3.91 -0.74 -7.85
N GLU A 38 -4.84 -1.15 -8.72
CA GLU A 38 -5.51 -2.46 -8.65
C GLU A 38 -4.53 -3.65 -8.60
N PRO A 39 -3.44 -3.70 -9.41
CA PRO A 39 -2.50 -4.82 -9.37
C PRO A 39 -1.81 -4.97 -8.01
N ASP A 40 -1.28 -3.88 -7.47
CA ASP A 40 -0.55 -3.86 -6.21
C ASP A 40 -1.48 -4.01 -5.01
N LEU A 41 -2.66 -3.40 -5.07
CA LEU A 41 -3.72 -3.60 -4.10
C LEU A 41 -4.10 -5.09 -4.03
N SER A 42 -4.33 -5.75 -5.18
CA SER A 42 -4.65 -7.17 -5.21
C SER A 42 -3.56 -8.03 -4.56
N GLU A 43 -2.27 -7.71 -4.79
CA GLU A 43 -1.18 -8.45 -4.18
C GLU A 43 -1.06 -8.19 -2.67
N ILE A 44 -1.11 -6.94 -2.21
CA ILE A 44 -1.04 -6.57 -0.79
C ILE A 44 -2.18 -7.19 0.02
N MET A 45 -3.37 -7.27 -0.57
CA MET A 45 -4.56 -7.81 0.09
C MET A 45 -4.50 -9.32 0.31
N ARG A 46 -3.65 -10.04 -0.42
CA ARG A 46 -3.53 -11.50 -0.28
C ARG A 46 -3.12 -11.91 1.13
N PRO A 47 -3.58 -13.08 1.61
CA PRO A 47 -2.97 -13.72 2.76
C PRO A 47 -1.47 -13.89 2.52
N ASN A 48 -0.67 -13.60 3.53
CA ASN A 48 0.79 -13.73 3.49
C ASN A 48 1.47 -12.90 2.39
N ALA A 49 0.88 -11.77 1.96
CA ALA A 49 1.46 -10.88 0.94
C ALA A 49 2.91 -10.51 1.24
N TYR A 50 3.24 -10.23 2.51
CA TYR A 50 4.62 -9.90 2.88
C TYR A 50 5.58 -11.07 2.74
N GLU A 51 5.16 -12.27 3.16
CA GLU A 51 5.97 -13.47 3.01
C GLU A 51 6.26 -13.76 1.54
N ARG A 52 5.24 -13.61 0.69
CA ARG A 52 5.37 -13.74 -0.76
C ARG A 52 6.35 -12.71 -1.31
N HIS A 53 6.19 -11.44 -0.94
CA HIS A 53 7.11 -10.38 -1.35
C HIS A 53 8.55 -10.67 -0.91
N LEU A 54 8.77 -11.10 0.34
CA LEU A 54 10.10 -11.46 0.82
C LEU A 54 10.74 -12.58 -0.01
N ASN A 55 9.98 -13.63 -0.34
CA ASN A 55 10.48 -14.74 -1.16
C ASN A 55 10.80 -14.29 -2.60
N THR A 56 9.90 -13.52 -3.22
CA THR A 56 10.12 -12.97 -4.57
C THR A 56 11.34 -12.07 -4.59
N PHE A 57 11.43 -11.12 -3.65
CA PHE A 57 12.54 -10.18 -3.54
C PHE A 57 13.88 -10.90 -3.32
N LEU A 58 13.90 -11.96 -2.51
CA LEU A 58 15.11 -12.77 -2.30
C LEU A 58 15.57 -13.48 -3.57
N ALA A 59 14.63 -14.02 -4.36
CA ALA A 59 14.94 -14.66 -5.63
C ALA A 59 15.48 -13.64 -6.65
N GLU A 60 14.78 -12.51 -6.82
CA GLU A 60 15.18 -11.43 -7.72
C GLU A 60 16.55 -10.83 -7.33
N ALA A 61 16.78 -10.61 -6.04
CA ALA A 61 18.07 -10.11 -5.56
C ALA A 61 19.20 -11.11 -5.81
N ALA A 62 18.91 -12.42 -5.78
CA ALA A 62 19.90 -13.45 -6.07
C ALA A 62 20.22 -13.51 -7.56
N ASP A 63 19.19 -13.45 -8.42
CA ASP A 63 19.34 -13.39 -9.87
C ASP A 63 20.14 -12.14 -10.29
N ALA A 64 19.84 -10.97 -9.69
CA ALA A 64 20.57 -9.72 -9.92
C ALA A 64 22.04 -9.81 -9.46
N LEU A 65 22.31 -10.50 -8.34
CA LEU A 65 23.68 -10.72 -7.86
C LEU A 65 24.46 -11.65 -8.81
N GLU A 66 23.82 -12.72 -9.32
CA GLU A 66 24.43 -13.62 -10.29
C GLU A 66 24.69 -12.95 -11.65
N ALA A 67 23.79 -12.05 -12.07
CA ALA A 67 23.94 -11.23 -13.27
C ALA A 67 24.99 -10.10 -13.13
N GLY A 68 25.44 -9.80 -11.91
CA GLY A 68 26.34 -8.68 -11.62
C GLY A 68 25.65 -7.31 -11.67
N GLU A 69 24.32 -7.28 -11.57
CA GLU A 69 23.48 -6.07 -11.51
C GLU A 69 23.36 -5.52 -10.07
N ARG A 70 23.72 -6.35 -9.09
CA ARG A 70 23.77 -6.01 -7.67
C ARG A 70 25.19 -6.17 -7.14
N ASP A 71 25.73 -5.12 -6.52
CA ASP A 71 27.06 -5.15 -5.91
C ASP A 71 27.05 -5.81 -4.51
N ASP A 72 26.00 -5.56 -3.73
CA ASP A 72 25.90 -6.01 -2.35
C ASP A 72 25.46 -7.49 -2.25
N PRO A 73 26.11 -8.31 -1.42
CA PRO A 73 25.67 -9.69 -1.22
C PRO A 73 24.30 -9.74 -0.53
N LEU A 74 23.56 -10.83 -0.74
CA LEU A 74 22.31 -11.09 0.01
C LEU A 74 22.55 -11.11 1.53
N CYS A 75 23.71 -11.61 1.93
CA CYS A 75 24.20 -11.60 3.30
C CYS A 75 25.72 -11.70 3.31
N ASP A 76 26.40 -10.91 4.15
CA ASP A 76 27.86 -10.88 4.23
C ASP A 76 28.47 -11.91 5.21
N CYS A 77 27.62 -12.69 5.90
CA CYS A 77 28.07 -13.61 6.93
C CYS A 77 29.09 -14.63 6.38
N PRO A 78 30.04 -15.15 7.21
CA PRO A 78 31.01 -16.13 6.72
C PRO A 78 30.41 -17.53 6.49
N ARG A 79 29.15 -17.79 6.89
CA ARG A 79 28.55 -19.13 6.83
C ARG A 79 28.05 -19.43 5.41
N PRO A 80 28.59 -20.45 4.71
CA PRO A 80 28.13 -20.81 3.36
C PRO A 80 26.74 -21.48 3.37
N THR A 81 26.30 -21.98 4.53
CA THR A 81 24.98 -22.59 4.73
C THR A 81 23.91 -21.59 5.17
N CYS A 82 24.20 -20.28 5.10
CA CYS A 82 23.23 -19.24 5.45
C CYS A 82 21.97 -19.36 4.57
N PRO A 83 20.74 -19.38 5.15
CA PRO A 83 19.50 -19.48 4.39
C PRO A 83 19.36 -18.39 3.31
N LEU A 84 19.72 -17.14 3.63
CA LEU A 84 19.64 -16.03 2.68
C LEU A 84 20.53 -16.22 1.45
N LYS A 85 21.74 -16.78 1.64
CA LYS A 85 22.65 -17.13 0.52
C LYS A 85 22.12 -18.29 -0.33
N ARG A 86 21.13 -19.02 0.19
CA ARG A 86 20.43 -20.11 -0.48
C ARG A 86 19.01 -19.72 -0.90
N GLN A 87 18.74 -18.41 -0.98
CA GLN A 87 17.47 -17.86 -1.45
C GLN A 87 16.27 -18.34 -0.61
N ALA A 88 16.48 -18.50 0.70
CA ALA A 88 15.45 -19.00 1.61
C ALA A 88 15.33 -18.12 2.86
N LEU A 89 14.10 -17.94 3.34
CA LEU A 89 13.85 -17.30 4.61
C LEU A 89 14.38 -18.16 5.77
N PRO A 90 15.06 -17.57 6.76
CA PRO A 90 15.50 -18.29 7.95
C PRO A 90 14.29 -18.83 8.73
N PRO A 91 14.37 -20.05 9.32
CA PRO A 91 13.28 -20.59 10.15
C PRO A 91 12.86 -19.67 11.29
N GLN A 92 13.83 -18.97 11.90
CA GLN A 92 13.57 -17.97 12.94
C GLN A 92 12.64 -16.83 12.46
N VAL A 93 12.68 -16.48 11.17
CA VAL A 93 11.77 -15.48 10.58
C VAL A 93 10.36 -16.04 10.44
N LEU A 94 10.25 -17.30 10.00
CA LEU A 94 8.98 -17.99 9.73
C LEU A 94 8.24 -18.39 11.03
N ASP A 95 8.99 -18.80 12.06
CA ASP A 95 8.44 -19.30 13.32
C ASP A 95 8.06 -18.17 14.30
N ALA A 96 8.40 -16.92 13.97
CA ALA A 96 8.12 -15.77 14.81
C ALA A 96 6.62 -15.38 14.77
N PRO A 97 6.10 -14.68 15.81
CA PRO A 97 4.71 -14.21 15.82
C PRO A 97 4.35 -13.27 14.67
N SER A 98 5.36 -12.61 14.08
CA SER A 98 5.24 -11.84 12.85
C SER A 98 6.56 -11.85 12.10
N LEU A 99 6.53 -11.70 10.78
CA LEU A 99 7.73 -11.64 9.95
C LEU A 99 8.64 -10.45 10.33
N ASP A 100 8.06 -9.30 10.68
CA ASP A 100 8.83 -8.12 11.14
C ASP A 100 9.67 -8.45 12.38
N GLU A 101 9.04 -9.10 13.38
CA GLU A 101 9.74 -9.52 14.59
C GLU A 101 10.76 -10.61 14.27
N GLY A 102 10.41 -11.56 13.40
CA GLY A 102 11.31 -12.61 12.93
C GLY A 102 12.57 -12.05 12.28
N ILE A 103 12.43 -11.08 11.37
CA ILE A 103 13.54 -10.38 10.71
C ILE A 103 14.40 -9.66 11.75
N ARG A 104 13.77 -8.90 12.66
CA ARG A 104 14.47 -8.18 13.73
C ARG A 104 15.27 -9.13 14.64
N LEU A 105 14.67 -10.25 15.05
CA LEU A 105 15.32 -11.25 15.89
C LEU A 105 16.48 -11.93 15.15
N TYR A 106 16.28 -12.27 13.88
CA TYR A 106 17.32 -12.83 13.04
C TYR A 106 18.50 -11.87 12.92
N GLN A 107 18.26 -10.61 12.54
CA GLN A 107 19.32 -9.60 12.39
C GLN A 107 20.08 -9.33 13.69
N ARG A 108 19.41 -9.41 14.85
CA ARG A 108 20.05 -9.23 16.16
C ARG A 108 21.04 -10.36 16.47
N ASP A 109 20.66 -11.61 16.18
CA ASP A 109 21.40 -12.80 16.61
C ASP A 109 22.28 -13.38 15.48
N HIS A 110 22.14 -12.89 14.25
CA HIS A 110 22.90 -13.31 13.09
C HIS A 110 24.27 -12.61 13.02
N VAL A 111 25.30 -13.37 12.62
CA VAL A 111 26.64 -12.81 12.40
C VAL A 111 26.69 -12.25 11.00
N GLY A 112 26.91 -10.94 10.86
CA GLY A 112 26.94 -10.27 9.56
C GLY A 112 25.65 -9.49 9.26
N SER A 113 25.66 -8.74 8.17
CA SER A 113 24.52 -7.99 7.68
C SER A 113 23.63 -8.87 6.78
N ALA A 114 22.33 -8.79 7.04
CA ALA A 114 21.27 -9.37 6.21
C ALA A 114 20.52 -8.25 5.48
N ALA A 115 21.27 -7.39 4.78
CA ALA A 115 20.76 -6.16 4.14
C ALA A 115 19.57 -6.42 3.21
N VAL A 116 19.55 -7.56 2.51
CA VAL A 116 18.44 -7.94 1.61
C VAL A 116 17.08 -7.98 2.30
N LEU A 117 17.01 -8.29 3.61
CA LEU A 117 15.76 -8.30 4.35
C LEU A 117 15.26 -6.87 4.67
N ASP A 118 16.18 -5.94 4.89
CA ASP A 118 15.84 -4.52 5.07
C ASP A 118 15.44 -3.88 3.74
N ASP A 119 16.12 -4.23 2.64
CA ASP A 119 15.79 -3.82 1.28
C ASP A 119 14.36 -4.28 0.93
N ALA A 120 14.06 -5.56 1.15
CA ALA A 120 12.73 -6.12 0.89
C ALA A 120 11.65 -5.47 1.77
N ARG A 121 11.94 -5.19 3.04
CA ARG A 121 11.00 -4.44 3.91
C ARG A 121 10.75 -3.04 3.38
N THR A 122 11.79 -2.35 2.93
CA THR A 122 11.70 -0.99 2.39
C THR A 122 10.86 -0.98 1.13
N SER A 123 11.17 -1.86 0.18
CA SER A 123 10.42 -2.01 -1.07
C SER A 123 8.93 -2.29 -0.82
N PHE A 124 8.60 -3.24 0.06
CA PHE A 124 7.20 -3.52 0.37
C PHE A 124 6.45 -2.32 0.98
N ASN A 125 7.12 -1.57 1.87
CA ASN A 125 6.54 -0.39 2.50
C ASN A 125 6.33 0.74 1.49
N GLU A 126 7.21 0.89 0.51
CA GLU A 126 7.08 1.84 -0.60
C GLU A 126 5.87 1.49 -1.46
N THR A 127 5.70 0.22 -1.87
CA THR A 127 4.50 -0.23 -2.59
C THR A 127 3.22 0.04 -1.79
N CYS A 128 3.23 -0.26 -0.48
CA CYS A 128 2.08 0.07 0.38
C CYS A 128 1.83 1.58 0.47
N ALA A 129 2.86 2.41 0.47
CA ALA A 129 2.72 3.86 0.55
C ALA A 129 2.14 4.43 -0.76
N GLU A 130 2.58 3.92 -1.91
CA GLU A 130 2.08 4.26 -3.23
C GLU A 130 0.59 3.93 -3.36
N VAL A 131 0.19 2.69 -3.06
CA VAL A 131 -1.22 2.27 -3.06
C VAL A 131 -2.08 3.17 -2.16
N LYS A 132 -1.58 3.50 -0.96
CA LYS A 132 -2.29 4.44 -0.07
C LYS A 132 -2.41 5.84 -0.64
N SER A 133 -1.39 6.35 -1.35
CA SER A 133 -1.47 7.65 -1.99
C SER A 133 -2.58 7.68 -3.04
N VAL A 134 -2.58 6.68 -3.93
CA VAL A 134 -3.58 6.54 -4.99
C VAL A 134 -5.00 6.44 -4.43
N LEU A 135 -5.22 5.59 -3.41
CA LEU A 135 -6.54 5.46 -2.80
C LEU A 135 -7.00 6.74 -2.09
N ARG A 136 -6.10 7.49 -1.44
CA ARG A 136 -6.45 8.78 -0.83
C ARG A 136 -6.81 9.84 -1.87
N GLU A 137 -6.08 9.88 -2.99
CA GLU A 137 -6.41 10.76 -4.12
C GLU A 137 -7.78 10.44 -4.69
N ALA A 138 -8.08 9.16 -4.91
CA ALA A 138 -9.39 8.70 -5.38
C ALA A 138 -10.53 9.09 -4.42
N VAL A 139 -10.37 8.87 -3.11
CA VAL A 139 -11.35 9.35 -2.09
C VAL A 139 -11.46 10.88 -2.10
N GLY A 140 -10.36 11.60 -2.31
CA GLY A 140 -10.32 13.06 -2.39
C GLY A 140 -11.15 13.62 -3.55
N LEU A 141 -11.09 12.99 -4.73
CA LEU A 141 -11.87 13.38 -5.91
C LEU A 141 -13.37 13.33 -5.63
N ILE A 142 -13.83 12.28 -4.94
CA ILE A 142 -15.24 12.14 -4.54
C ILE A 142 -15.64 13.25 -3.56
N LYS A 143 -14.82 13.48 -2.52
CA LYS A 143 -15.10 14.48 -1.50
C LYS A 143 -15.15 15.91 -2.06
N GLN A 144 -14.23 16.26 -2.95
CA GLN A 144 -14.20 17.57 -3.57
C GLN A 144 -15.47 17.84 -4.37
N ARG A 145 -15.88 16.88 -5.20
CA ARG A 145 -17.03 17.04 -6.07
C ARG A 145 -18.36 17.10 -5.32
N ASN A 146 -18.48 16.37 -4.22
CA ASN A 146 -19.65 16.46 -3.33
C ASN A 146 -19.76 17.81 -2.60
N LEU A 147 -18.64 18.51 -2.38
CA LEU A 147 -18.68 19.88 -1.84
C LEU A 147 -19.14 20.87 -2.91
N GLU A 148 -18.60 20.75 -4.13
CA GLU A 148 -18.94 21.62 -5.26
C GLU A 148 -20.42 21.51 -5.67
N SER A 149 -21.04 20.34 -5.55
CA SER A 149 -22.47 20.15 -5.83
C SER A 149 -23.41 20.65 -4.73
N SER A 150 -22.91 20.88 -3.52
CA SER A 150 -23.71 21.35 -2.39
C SER A 150 -23.87 22.88 -2.31
N ASP A 151 -23.01 23.63 -3.00
CA ASP A 151 -23.04 25.10 -3.01
C ASP A 151 -24.02 25.69 -4.05
N ASP A 152 -24.53 24.87 -4.97
CA ASP A 152 -25.42 25.31 -6.07
C ASP A 152 -26.94 25.31 -5.69
N GLU A 153 -27.30 24.96 -4.45
CA GLU A 153 -28.68 25.01 -3.92
C GLU A 153 -28.95 26.26 -3.05
N SER A 154 -28.23 27.36 -3.29
CA SER A 154 -28.41 28.60 -2.52
C SER A 154 -28.57 29.86 -3.38
N ASP A 155 -29.53 29.86 -4.31
CA ASP A 155 -30.10 31.12 -4.80
C ASP A 155 -31.57 30.96 -5.24
N GLU A 156 -32.34 32.02 -5.05
CA GLU A 156 -33.75 32.18 -5.45
C GLU A 156 -34.86 31.74 -4.47
N THR A 157 -34.89 32.32 -3.26
CA THR A 157 -36.19 32.72 -2.68
C THR A 157 -36.04 33.95 -1.77
N ASP A 158 -36.18 35.15 -2.34
CA ASP A 158 -36.66 36.39 -1.72
C ASP A 158 -36.55 37.52 -2.78
N ALA A 159 -37.52 38.38 -3.06
CA ALA A 159 -38.79 38.65 -2.43
C ALA A 159 -39.67 39.43 -3.42
N ASP A 160 -40.80 38.85 -3.81
CA ASP A 160 -41.90 39.58 -4.45
C ASP A 160 -42.95 39.88 -3.37
N THR A 161 -42.81 41.02 -2.69
CA THR A 161 -43.89 41.58 -1.86
C THR A 161 -44.29 42.94 -2.40
N GLU A 162 -44.98 42.88 -3.54
CA GLU A 162 -45.94 43.87 -3.98
C GLU A 162 -46.93 44.20 -2.84
N THR A 163 -46.75 45.36 -2.20
CA THR A 163 -47.79 45.97 -1.36
C THR A 163 -48.20 47.31 -1.95
N ALA A 164 -49.07 47.23 -2.96
CA ALA A 164 -49.93 48.34 -3.34
C ALA A 164 -50.97 48.58 -2.22
N ARG A 165 -50.97 49.77 -1.61
CA ARG A 165 -52.14 50.29 -0.90
C ARG A 165 -52.38 51.76 -1.24
N VAL A 166 -53.62 51.94 -1.67
CA VAL A 166 -54.41 53.12 -2.10
C VAL A 166 -54.38 54.28 -1.12
#